data_AF-A0A1X0VBS5-F1
#
_entry.id   AF-A0A1X0VBS5-F1
#
_cell.length_a   1.000
_cell.length_b   1.000
_cell.length_c   1.000
_cell.angle_alpha   90.00
_cell.angle_beta   90.00
_cell.angle_gamma   90.00
#
_symmetry.space_group_name_H-M   'P 1'
#
loop_
_entity.id
_entity.type
_entity.pdbx_description
1 polymer ?
#
loop_
_entity_poly.entity_id
_entity_poly.type
_entity_poly.pdbx_seq_one_letter_code
_entity_poly.pdbx_strand_id
1 'polypeptide(L)'
;MIESVNLSGYRFIFAENSINELKSKNFIYGKNGTGKSSFRKALYEEYKDIYDVRIFKGFEDIISENTALNSIALGNSNAKNNEAIKSIDEKIDKLTQKVNPDIESTILSQLLQEKDILSNQEKHLSDFYTQAANKIKTHDPQVSVHEYWKNRFTHEMLDERVTEYGKLSDEQITKFEGIVREVAKPNPTLLTLPKIDFDTLYKEVNLILAKKITPSVIIKELQENIDKQNFAKQGRKLHKHELGEICAFCGNEISLSRWKLLDNFFDETSKKFDFEIDAKINEVKILKNRINDIKLIDTSLY
;
A
#
# COMPACT_ATOMS: atom_id res chain seq x y z
N MET A 1 73.74 25.70 47.27
CA MET A 1 74.52 26.06 46.06
C MET A 1 75.38 24.86 45.74
N ILE A 2 75.54 24.49 44.46
CA ILE A 2 76.37 23.34 44.09
C ILE A 2 77.83 23.82 44.09
N GLU A 3 78.64 23.33 45.03
CA GLU A 3 80.04 23.73 45.21
C GLU A 3 81.02 22.73 44.56
N SER A 4 80.60 21.48 44.39
CA SER A 4 81.38 20.44 43.73
C SER A 4 80.49 19.45 42.98
N VAL A 5 81.07 18.74 42.00
CA VAL A 5 80.41 17.64 41.27
C VAL A 5 81.35 16.44 41.25
N ASN A 6 80.82 15.27 41.62
CA ASN A 6 81.55 14.02 41.61
C ASN A 6 81.57 13.40 40.20
N LEU A 7 82.78 13.13 39.69
CA LEU A 7 83.03 12.60 38.35
C LEU A 7 83.61 11.19 38.38
N SER A 8 83.62 10.51 39.52
CA SER A 8 84.16 9.15 39.67
C SER A 8 83.54 8.13 38.69
N GLY A 9 82.26 8.28 38.35
CA GLY A 9 81.57 7.44 37.34
C GLY A 9 81.98 7.71 35.88
N TYR A 10 82.79 8.75 35.65
CA TYR A 10 83.16 9.24 34.32
C TYR A 10 84.69 9.27 34.09
N ARG A 11 85.44 8.41 34.80
CA ARG A 11 86.91 8.25 34.69
C ARG A 11 87.44 7.97 33.29
N PHE A 12 86.58 7.49 32.39
CA PHE A 12 86.91 7.27 30.98
C PHE A 12 87.09 8.59 30.18
N ILE A 13 86.65 9.73 30.73
CA ILE A 13 86.81 11.07 30.12
C ILE A 13 87.53 12.04 31.04
N PHE A 14 87.30 11.99 32.36
CA PHE A 14 87.90 12.91 33.31
C PHE A 14 89.04 12.25 34.08
N ALA A 15 90.21 12.91 34.10
CA ALA A 15 91.35 12.47 34.89
C ALA A 15 91.14 12.70 36.40
N GLU A 16 90.40 13.75 36.76
CA GLU A 16 90.08 14.09 38.15
C GLU A 16 88.73 13.50 38.57
N ASN A 17 88.64 13.09 39.84
CA ASN A 17 87.43 12.45 40.39
C ASN A 17 86.33 13.44 40.78
N SER A 18 86.63 14.75 40.83
CA SER A 18 85.68 15.79 41.23
C SER A 18 86.09 17.14 40.67
N ILE A 19 85.13 17.97 40.27
CA ILE A 19 85.37 19.39 40.05
C ILE A 19 84.83 20.14 41.26
N ASN A 20 85.70 20.90 41.92
CA ASN A 20 85.39 21.67 43.13
C ASN A 20 85.37 23.18 42.79
N GLU A 21 84.89 24.00 43.73
CA GLU A 21 84.84 25.47 43.64
C GLU A 21 83.90 26.04 42.55
N LEU A 22 82.78 25.36 42.30
CA LEU A 22 81.76 25.86 41.39
C LEU A 22 81.13 27.14 41.95
N LYS A 23 81.09 28.18 41.13
CA LYS A 23 80.47 29.48 41.46
C LYS A 23 78.99 29.48 41.05
N SER A 24 78.29 30.56 41.35
CA SER A 24 76.90 30.76 40.91
C SER A 24 76.72 30.73 39.37
N LYS A 25 77.78 31.08 38.62
CA LYS A 25 77.83 30.99 37.16
C LYS A 25 79.17 30.37 36.76
N ASN A 26 79.12 29.27 36.01
CA ASN A 26 80.29 28.57 35.49
C ASN A 26 80.16 28.43 33.98
N PHE A 27 81.23 28.71 33.25
CA PHE A 27 81.30 28.52 31.80
C PHE A 27 82.28 27.39 31.50
N ILE A 28 81.79 26.30 30.93
CA ILE A 28 82.58 25.12 30.60
C ILE A 28 82.58 24.94 29.09
N TYR A 29 83.76 25.08 28.47
CA TYR A 29 83.96 24.98 27.03
C TYR A 29 85.14 24.07 26.70
N GLY A 30 85.19 23.57 25.47
CA GLY A 30 86.19 22.61 25.02
C GLY A 30 85.84 22.04 23.64
N LYS A 31 86.77 21.36 22.99
CA LYS A 31 86.54 20.72 21.68
C LYS A 31 85.48 19.61 21.76
N ASN A 32 84.96 19.18 20.62
CA ASN A 32 84.03 18.03 20.59
C ASN A 32 84.72 16.79 21.19
N GLY A 33 83.99 16.03 22.02
CA GLY A 33 84.52 14.85 22.73
C GLY A 33 85.22 15.11 24.08
N THR A 34 85.43 16.36 24.51
CA THR A 34 86.13 16.66 25.78
C THR A 34 85.29 16.49 27.05
N GLY A 35 84.15 15.79 26.99
CA GLY A 35 83.34 15.48 28.17
C GLY A 35 82.31 16.50 28.64
N LYS A 36 82.12 17.63 27.95
CA LYS A 36 81.12 18.66 28.33
C LYS A 36 79.73 18.08 28.62
N SER A 37 79.22 17.22 27.72
CA SER A 37 77.92 16.57 27.90
C SER A 37 77.92 15.53 29.02
N SER A 38 79.06 14.88 29.28
CA SER A 38 79.24 13.92 30.36
C SER A 38 79.24 14.62 31.72
N PHE A 39 79.88 15.79 31.83
CA PHE A 39 79.81 16.64 33.02
C PHE A 39 78.37 17.04 33.34
N ARG A 40 77.60 17.46 32.32
CA ARG A 40 76.17 17.77 32.48
C ARG A 40 75.37 16.58 33.01
N LYS A 41 75.67 15.36 32.55
CA LYS A 41 75.01 14.13 33.04
C LYS A 41 75.36 13.86 34.49
N ALA A 42 76.64 13.93 34.86
CA ALA A 42 77.09 13.75 36.24
C ALA A 42 76.40 14.73 37.21
N LEU A 43 76.34 16.01 36.83
CA LEU A 43 75.65 17.04 37.62
C LEU A 43 74.16 16.74 37.79
N TYR A 44 73.48 16.32 36.72
CA TYR A 44 72.07 15.96 36.79
C TYR A 44 71.83 14.72 37.64
N GLU A 45 72.62 13.66 37.47
CA GLU A 45 72.48 12.42 38.23
C GLU A 45 72.69 12.62 39.74
N GLU A 46 73.66 13.44 40.12
CA GLU A 46 74.00 13.72 41.52
C GLU A 46 72.97 14.63 42.21
N TYR A 47 72.40 15.61 41.49
CA TYR A 47 71.61 16.67 42.10
C TYR A 47 70.12 16.71 41.71
N LYS A 48 69.64 15.87 40.77
CA LYS A 48 68.22 15.85 40.34
C LYS A 48 67.20 15.67 41.47
N ASP A 49 67.59 14.96 42.54
CA ASP A 49 66.70 14.64 43.66
C ASP A 49 66.77 15.70 44.77
N ILE A 50 67.77 16.60 44.72
CA ILE A 50 68.06 17.61 45.74
C ILE A 50 67.68 19.02 45.24
N TYR A 51 67.81 19.28 43.94
CA TYR A 51 67.57 20.57 43.30
C TYR A 51 66.71 20.42 42.02
N ASP A 52 65.97 21.48 41.66
CA ASP A 52 65.32 21.57 40.33
C ASP A 52 66.39 21.83 39.25
N VAL A 53 66.97 20.74 38.73
CA VAL A 53 68.00 20.79 37.68
C VAL A 53 67.35 20.79 36.30
N ARG A 54 67.36 21.96 35.62
CA ARG A 54 66.83 22.10 34.26
C ARG A 54 67.94 22.01 33.22
N ILE A 55 67.90 20.95 32.40
CA ILE A 55 68.78 20.81 31.25
C ILE A 55 68.12 21.39 30.01
N PHE A 56 68.76 22.38 29.40
CA PHE A 56 68.37 22.88 28.08
C PHE A 56 69.23 22.21 26.99
N LYS A 57 68.61 21.47 26.08
CA LYS A 57 69.26 20.85 24.90
C LYS A 57 68.90 21.55 23.58
N GLY A 58 68.25 22.72 23.64
CA GLY A 58 67.59 23.30 22.47
C GLY A 58 66.19 22.72 22.28
N PHE A 59 65.69 22.74 21.04
CA PHE A 59 64.32 22.38 20.69
C PHE A 59 64.14 20.92 20.23
N GLU A 60 65.22 20.13 20.21
CA GLU A 60 65.22 18.74 19.73
C GLU A 60 64.23 17.85 20.49
N ASP A 61 64.12 18.01 21.82
CA ASP A 61 63.22 17.20 22.66
C ASP A 61 61.72 17.64 22.55
N ILE A 62 61.41 18.70 21.79
CA ILE A 62 60.07 19.33 21.71
C ILE A 62 59.53 19.30 20.28
N ILE A 63 60.40 19.22 19.28
CA ILE A 63 60.06 19.34 17.87
C ILE A 63 60.47 18.05 17.16
N SER A 64 59.51 17.33 16.59
CA SER A 64 59.81 16.21 15.70
C SER A 64 59.03 16.33 14.39
N GLU A 65 59.64 15.89 13.29
CA GLU A 65 58.99 15.88 11.99
C GLU A 65 58.05 14.67 11.86
N ASN A 66 56.77 14.91 11.55
CA ASN A 66 55.79 13.89 11.23
C ASN A 66 55.59 13.84 9.71
N THR A 67 56.26 12.88 9.07
CA THR A 67 56.26 12.70 7.62
C THR A 67 54.90 12.23 7.09
N ALA A 68 54.13 11.47 7.88
CA ALA A 68 52.83 10.93 7.48
C ALA A 68 51.77 12.03 7.27
N LEU A 69 51.78 13.05 8.12
CA LEU A 69 50.86 14.20 8.05
C LEU A 69 51.50 15.43 7.41
N ASN A 70 52.73 15.30 6.88
CA ASN A 70 53.53 16.41 6.36
C ASN A 70 53.54 17.63 7.32
N SER A 71 53.82 17.37 8.60
CA SER A 71 53.66 18.35 9.67
C SER A 71 54.75 18.24 10.75
N ILE A 72 54.77 19.21 11.66
CA ILE A 72 55.71 19.24 12.79
C ILE A 72 54.94 18.90 14.07
N ALA A 73 55.35 17.83 14.75
CA ALA A 73 54.85 17.48 16.06
C ALA A 73 55.57 18.32 17.13
N LEU A 74 54.79 19.16 17.81
CA LEU A 74 55.25 20.04 18.89
C LEU A 74 54.86 19.49 20.26
N GLY A 75 55.77 19.63 21.22
CA GLY A 75 55.59 19.18 22.60
C GLY A 75 56.27 17.83 22.87
N ASN A 76 56.81 17.68 24.09
CA ASN A 76 57.62 16.52 24.49
C ASN A 76 56.86 15.18 24.32
N SER A 77 55.57 15.14 24.66
CA SER A 77 54.73 13.93 24.50
C SER A 77 54.50 13.59 23.03
N ASN A 78 54.21 14.58 22.18
CA ASN A 78 53.96 14.38 20.77
C ASN A 78 55.23 13.97 20.02
N ALA A 79 56.36 14.57 20.37
CA ALA A 79 57.67 14.20 19.82
C ALA A 79 58.02 12.73 20.13
N LYS A 80 57.85 12.30 21.39
CA LYS A 80 58.08 10.90 21.80
C LYS A 80 57.16 9.90 21.12
N ASN A 81 55.86 10.21 21.02
CA ASN A 81 54.91 9.34 20.34
C ASN A 81 55.26 9.19 18.85
N ASN A 82 55.68 10.27 18.21
CA ASN A 82 56.09 10.27 16.80
C ASN A 82 57.37 9.45 16.58
N GLU A 83 58.35 9.51 17.49
CA GLU A 83 59.53 8.63 17.47
C GLU A 83 59.17 7.15 17.66
N ALA A 84 58.25 6.84 18.58
CA ALA A 84 57.79 5.47 18.80
C ALA A 84 57.07 4.90 17.58
N ILE A 85 56.23 5.70 16.92
CA ILE A 85 55.55 5.34 15.66
C ILE A 85 56.58 5.02 14.58
N LYS A 86 57.57 5.91 14.35
CA LYS A 86 58.64 5.67 13.39
C LYS A 86 59.38 4.35 13.65
N SER A 87 59.65 4.02 14.91
CA SER A 87 60.31 2.76 15.27
C SER A 87 59.44 1.52 14.98
N ILE A 88 58.12 1.62 15.13
CA ILE A 88 57.20 0.54 14.80
C ILE A 88 57.10 0.37 13.28
N ASP A 89 56.99 1.48 12.53
CA ASP A 89 56.94 1.46 11.07
C ASP A 89 58.22 0.83 10.48
N GLU A 90 59.41 1.19 10.99
CA GLU A 90 60.66 0.55 10.59
C GLU A 90 60.70 -0.97 10.87
N LYS A 91 60.03 -1.42 11.93
CA LYS A 91 59.92 -2.86 12.23
C LYS A 91 58.95 -3.56 11.29
N ILE A 92 57.83 -2.91 10.96
CA ILE A 92 56.88 -3.40 9.95
C ILE A 92 57.61 -3.55 8.62
N ASP A 93 58.32 -2.52 8.15
CA ASP A 93 59.07 -2.57 6.90
C ASP A 93 60.10 -3.70 6.86
N LYS A 94 60.84 -3.91 7.96
CA LYS A 94 61.80 -5.02 8.08
C LYS A 94 61.13 -6.40 8.09
N LEU A 95 59.92 -6.52 8.63
CA LEU A 95 59.16 -7.77 8.59
C LEU A 95 58.62 -8.02 7.18
N THR A 96 58.06 -7.00 6.53
CA THR A 96 57.58 -7.04 5.14
C THR A 96 58.71 -7.44 4.17
N GLN A 97 59.94 -6.97 4.38
CA GLN A 97 61.10 -7.36 3.56
C GLN A 97 61.58 -8.80 3.80
N LYS A 98 61.26 -9.41 4.96
CA LYS A 98 61.64 -10.80 5.30
C LYS A 98 60.61 -11.83 4.82
N VAL A 99 59.39 -11.41 4.52
CA VAL A 99 58.35 -12.26 3.94
C VAL A 99 58.53 -12.29 2.43
N ASN A 100 58.43 -13.47 1.82
CA ASN A 100 58.71 -13.66 0.40
C ASN A 100 57.64 -12.93 -0.47
N PRO A 101 57.99 -11.85 -1.18
CA PRO A 101 57.02 -10.91 -1.76
C PRO A 101 56.16 -11.52 -2.89
N ASP A 102 56.60 -12.61 -3.51
CA ASP A 102 55.88 -13.25 -4.63
C ASP A 102 54.64 -14.05 -4.17
N ILE A 103 54.65 -14.61 -2.96
CA ILE A 103 53.55 -15.45 -2.46
C ILE A 103 52.45 -14.59 -1.84
N GLU A 104 52.83 -13.55 -1.08
CA GLU A 104 51.87 -12.66 -0.42
C GLU A 104 51.20 -11.70 -1.40
N SER A 105 51.92 -11.17 -2.40
CA SER A 105 51.32 -10.34 -3.45
C SER A 105 50.28 -11.11 -4.27
N THR A 106 50.51 -12.39 -4.52
CA THR A 106 49.59 -13.26 -5.26
C THR A 106 48.33 -13.58 -4.44
N ILE A 107 48.46 -13.99 -3.17
CA ILE A 107 47.29 -14.34 -2.34
C ILE A 107 46.49 -13.08 -1.94
N LEU A 108 47.18 -11.99 -1.59
CA LEU A 108 46.52 -10.73 -1.23
C LEU A 108 45.79 -10.13 -2.45
N SER A 109 46.39 -10.17 -3.64
CA SER A 109 45.71 -9.71 -4.85
C SER A 109 44.52 -10.58 -5.22
N GLN A 110 44.60 -11.91 -5.05
CA GLN A 110 43.46 -12.81 -5.23
C GLN A 110 42.32 -12.50 -4.24
N LEU A 111 42.63 -12.30 -2.96
CA LEU A 111 41.62 -11.98 -1.94
C LEU A 111 40.97 -10.62 -2.20
N LEU A 112 41.73 -9.62 -2.64
CA LEU A 112 41.20 -8.32 -3.04
C LEU A 112 40.29 -8.44 -4.28
N GLN A 113 40.69 -9.23 -5.28
CA GLN A 113 39.86 -9.50 -6.45
C GLN A 113 38.57 -10.22 -6.09
N GLU A 114 38.62 -11.27 -5.27
CA GLU A 114 37.42 -11.98 -4.81
C GLU A 114 36.49 -11.07 -4.01
N LYS A 115 37.04 -10.19 -3.17
CA LYS A 115 36.27 -9.21 -2.42
C LYS A 115 35.59 -8.18 -3.33
N ASP A 116 36.29 -7.72 -4.37
CA ASP A 116 35.71 -6.82 -5.37
C ASP A 116 34.62 -7.52 -6.20
N ILE A 117 34.81 -8.78 -6.56
CA ILE A 117 33.80 -9.60 -7.24
C ILE A 117 32.57 -9.77 -6.35
N LEU A 118 32.76 -10.13 -5.08
CA LEU A 118 31.67 -10.28 -4.12
C LEU A 118 30.89 -8.97 -3.95
N SER A 119 31.60 -7.86 -3.74
CA SER A 119 31.01 -6.52 -3.64
C SER A 119 30.22 -6.13 -4.89
N ASN A 120 30.75 -6.44 -6.08
CA ASN A 120 30.03 -6.20 -7.33
C ASN A 120 28.77 -7.07 -7.44
N GLN A 121 28.83 -8.35 -7.07
CA GLN A 121 27.68 -9.24 -7.08
C GLN A 121 26.59 -8.80 -6.09
N GLU A 122 26.98 -8.41 -4.87
CA GLU A 122 26.06 -7.86 -3.86
C GLU A 122 25.38 -6.59 -4.37
N LYS A 123 26.13 -5.71 -5.05
CA LYS A 123 25.57 -4.53 -5.69
C LYS A 123 24.58 -4.88 -6.79
N HIS A 124 24.92 -5.81 -7.68
CA HIS A 124 24.02 -6.29 -8.73
C HIS A 124 22.71 -6.87 -8.16
N LEU A 125 22.80 -7.67 -7.10
CA LEU A 125 21.64 -8.24 -6.42
C LEU A 125 20.78 -7.14 -5.76
N SER A 126 21.44 -6.19 -5.11
CA SER A 126 20.78 -5.02 -4.50
C SER A 126 20.02 -4.19 -5.53
N ASP A 127 20.64 -3.93 -6.68
CA ASP A 127 20.04 -3.18 -7.78
C ASP A 127 18.85 -3.94 -8.37
N PHE A 128 18.95 -5.26 -8.53
CA PHE A 128 17.86 -6.10 -9.00
C PHE A 128 16.64 -6.03 -8.06
N TYR A 129 16.81 -6.22 -6.75
CA TYR A 129 15.71 -6.12 -5.79
C TYR A 129 15.08 -4.72 -5.76
N THR A 130 15.90 -3.69 -5.90
CA THR A 130 15.42 -2.30 -5.95
C THR A 130 14.57 -2.06 -7.20
N GLN A 131 15.02 -2.54 -8.37
CA GLN A 131 14.27 -2.44 -9.61
C GLN A 131 12.97 -3.24 -9.58
N ALA A 132 12.99 -4.46 -9.02
CA ALA A 132 11.81 -5.29 -8.87
C ALA A 132 10.76 -4.63 -7.96
N ALA A 133 11.19 -4.12 -6.80
CA ALA A 133 10.31 -3.39 -5.88
C ALA A 133 9.70 -2.14 -6.55
N ASN A 134 10.50 -1.38 -7.30
CA ASN A 134 10.01 -0.22 -8.03
C ASN A 134 8.97 -0.59 -9.08
N LYS A 135 9.16 -1.67 -9.84
CA LYS A 135 8.16 -2.13 -10.83
C LYS A 135 6.81 -2.39 -10.18
N ILE A 136 6.79 -3.11 -9.06
CA ILE A 136 5.56 -3.41 -8.31
C ILE A 136 4.91 -2.11 -7.81
N LYS A 137 5.71 -1.24 -7.17
CA LYS A 137 5.27 0.06 -6.65
C LYS A 137 4.63 0.96 -7.73
N THR A 138 5.13 0.89 -8.95
CA THR A 138 4.65 1.73 -10.07
C THR A 138 3.51 1.12 -10.88
N HIS A 139 3.20 -0.17 -10.69
CA HIS A 139 2.26 -0.87 -11.56
C HIS A 139 0.80 -0.47 -11.28
N ASP A 140 0.35 -0.64 -10.04
CA ASP A 140 -0.99 -0.22 -9.61
C ASP A 140 -0.94 0.32 -8.16
N PRO A 141 -1.30 1.59 -7.94
CA PRO A 141 -1.37 2.19 -6.60
C PRO A 141 -2.41 1.56 -5.67
N GLN A 142 -3.43 0.88 -6.22
CA GLN A 142 -4.45 0.19 -5.41
C GLN A 142 -3.93 -1.12 -4.84
N VAL A 143 -2.98 -1.76 -5.53
CA VAL A 143 -2.43 -3.06 -5.15
C VAL A 143 -1.16 -2.92 -4.32
N SER A 144 -0.32 -1.94 -4.64
CA SER A 144 0.97 -1.72 -3.97
C SER A 144 0.96 -0.50 -3.07
N VAL A 145 1.49 -0.63 -1.84
CA VAL A 145 1.62 0.51 -0.94
C VAL A 145 2.70 1.49 -1.44
N HIS A 146 2.54 2.78 -1.15
CA HIS A 146 3.54 3.80 -1.52
C HIS A 146 4.94 3.54 -0.92
N GLU A 147 5.01 2.81 0.19
CA GLU A 147 6.24 2.43 0.88
C GLU A 147 6.80 1.05 0.45
N TYR A 148 6.41 0.56 -0.74
CA TYR A 148 6.89 -0.71 -1.26
C TYR A 148 8.34 -0.60 -1.77
N TRP A 149 9.30 -0.77 -0.87
CA TRP A 149 10.74 -0.57 -1.11
C TRP A 149 11.50 -1.91 -1.07
N LYS A 150 12.80 -1.89 -1.38
CA LYS A 150 13.68 -3.07 -1.46
C LYS A 150 13.48 -4.05 -0.29
N ASN A 151 13.49 -3.56 0.95
CA ASN A 151 13.39 -4.42 2.14
C ASN A 151 12.09 -5.23 2.17
N ARG A 152 10.97 -4.63 1.76
CA ARG A 152 9.68 -5.30 1.73
C ARG A 152 9.66 -6.41 0.68
N PHE A 153 10.15 -6.12 -0.52
CA PHE A 153 10.31 -7.12 -1.57
C PHE A 153 11.22 -8.28 -1.10
N THR A 154 12.33 -7.99 -0.43
CA THR A 154 13.22 -9.02 0.12
C THR A 154 12.53 -9.90 1.15
N HIS A 155 11.73 -9.34 2.07
CA HIS A 155 10.96 -10.12 3.03
C HIS A 155 9.90 -10.99 2.36
N GLU A 156 9.20 -10.46 1.36
CA GLU A 156 8.17 -11.22 0.63
C GLU A 156 8.77 -12.37 -0.20
N MET A 157 9.98 -12.21 -0.76
CA MET A 157 10.67 -13.31 -1.45
C MET A 157 11.10 -14.46 -0.50
N LEU A 158 11.19 -14.20 0.80
CA LEU A 158 11.48 -15.20 1.83
C LEU A 158 10.22 -15.83 2.42
N ASP A 159 9.04 -15.34 2.02
CA ASP A 159 7.75 -15.83 2.51
C ASP A 159 7.38 -17.14 1.83
N GLU A 160 7.10 -18.18 2.62
CA GLU A 160 6.78 -19.52 2.14
C GLU A 160 5.58 -19.53 1.18
N ARG A 161 4.63 -18.60 1.37
CA ARG A 161 3.46 -18.45 0.50
C ARG A 161 3.87 -18.08 -0.92
N VAL A 162 4.84 -17.18 -1.08
CA VAL A 162 5.33 -16.77 -2.41
C VAL A 162 6.05 -17.92 -3.10
N THR A 163 6.80 -18.72 -2.34
CA THR A 163 7.43 -19.94 -2.89
C THR A 163 6.43 -21.04 -3.24
N GLU A 164 5.30 -21.13 -2.54
CA GLU A 164 4.23 -22.11 -2.81
C GLU A 164 3.39 -21.74 -4.04
N TYR A 165 3.05 -20.45 -4.21
CA TYR A 165 2.30 -19.98 -5.39
C TYR A 165 3.12 -20.08 -6.69
N GLY A 166 4.45 -20.05 -6.60
CA GLY A 166 5.33 -20.13 -7.75
C GLY A 166 5.01 -19.08 -8.83
N LYS A 167 5.36 -19.39 -10.08
CA LYS A 167 5.00 -18.54 -11.23
C LYS A 167 3.54 -18.80 -11.59
N LEU A 168 2.69 -17.78 -11.44
CA LEU A 168 1.29 -17.82 -11.88
C LEU A 168 1.19 -18.08 -13.39
N SER A 169 0.15 -18.81 -13.81
CA SER A 169 -0.20 -18.96 -15.23
C SER A 169 -0.82 -17.67 -15.79
N ASP A 170 -0.74 -17.48 -17.11
CA ASP A 170 -1.33 -16.32 -17.79
C ASP A 170 -2.85 -16.20 -17.54
N GLU A 171 -3.53 -17.34 -17.39
CA GLU A 171 -4.96 -17.41 -17.04
C GLU A 171 -5.24 -16.91 -15.62
N GLN A 172 -4.40 -17.29 -14.65
CA GLN A 172 -4.51 -16.80 -13.27
C GLN A 172 -4.25 -15.31 -13.19
N ILE A 173 -3.23 -14.82 -13.90
CA ILE A 173 -2.90 -13.39 -13.97
C ILE A 173 -4.11 -12.61 -14.50
N THR A 174 -4.67 -13.03 -15.64
CA THR A 174 -5.85 -12.39 -16.24
C THR A 174 -7.05 -12.37 -15.28
N LYS A 175 -7.27 -13.47 -14.54
CA LYS A 175 -8.34 -13.56 -13.54
C LYS A 175 -8.14 -12.56 -12.39
N PHE A 176 -6.95 -12.48 -11.82
CA PHE A 176 -6.67 -11.60 -10.70
C PHE A 176 -6.68 -10.12 -11.11
N GLU A 177 -6.15 -9.79 -12.29
CA GLU A 177 -6.29 -8.45 -12.87
C GLU A 177 -7.76 -8.06 -13.06
N GLY A 178 -8.61 -9.01 -13.49
CA GLY A 178 -10.05 -8.79 -13.64
C GLY A 178 -10.77 -8.48 -12.32
N ILE A 179 -10.28 -8.97 -11.18
CA ILE A 179 -10.84 -8.69 -9.85
C ILE A 179 -10.49 -7.27 -9.40
N VAL A 180 -9.28 -6.80 -9.71
CA VAL A 180 -8.81 -5.46 -9.33
C VAL A 180 -9.51 -4.36 -10.14
N ARG A 181 -9.96 -4.66 -11.37
CA ARG A 181 -10.65 -3.68 -12.20
C ARG A 181 -11.96 -3.23 -11.56
N GLU A 182 -11.99 -1.98 -11.14
CA GLU A 182 -13.23 -1.28 -10.80
C GLU A 182 -14.08 -1.09 -12.06
N VAL A 183 -15.03 -2.00 -12.26
CA VAL A 183 -16.05 -1.84 -13.30
C VAL A 183 -17.21 -1.07 -12.70
N ALA A 184 -17.45 0.14 -13.23
CA ALA A 184 -18.65 0.90 -12.90
C ALA A 184 -19.88 0.01 -13.12
N LYS A 185 -20.61 -0.27 -12.04
CA LYS A 185 -21.86 -1.00 -12.16
C LYS A 185 -22.83 -0.18 -12.99
N PRO A 186 -23.68 -0.82 -13.81
CA PRO A 186 -24.73 -0.10 -14.50
C PRO A 186 -25.55 0.70 -13.48
N ASN A 187 -25.93 1.92 -13.86
CA ASN A 187 -26.79 2.75 -13.04
C ASN A 187 -28.02 1.94 -12.61
N PRO A 188 -28.44 2.02 -11.35
CA PRO A 188 -29.63 1.31 -10.90
C PRO A 188 -30.82 1.77 -11.73
N THR A 189 -31.63 0.83 -12.17
CA THR A 189 -32.89 1.14 -12.84
C THR A 189 -33.78 1.89 -11.86
N LEU A 190 -34.13 3.14 -12.18
CA LEU A 190 -35.07 3.92 -11.39
C LEU A 190 -36.41 3.19 -11.36
N LEU A 191 -36.85 2.81 -10.16
CA LEU A 191 -38.17 2.21 -9.94
C LEU A 191 -39.24 3.28 -10.19
N THR A 192 -40.00 3.13 -11.27
CA THR A 192 -41.17 3.96 -11.54
C THR A 192 -42.39 3.37 -10.85
N LEU A 193 -42.76 3.94 -9.71
CA LEU A 193 -44.00 3.56 -9.02
C LEU A 193 -45.22 3.94 -9.88
N PRO A 194 -46.25 3.09 -9.96
CA PRO A 194 -47.47 3.44 -10.66
C PRO A 194 -48.12 4.64 -9.97
N LYS A 195 -48.27 5.75 -10.71
CA LYS A 195 -49.09 6.88 -10.26
C LYS A 195 -50.56 6.52 -10.47
N ILE A 196 -51.28 6.31 -9.38
CA ILE A 196 -52.69 5.92 -9.39
C ILE A 196 -53.49 7.03 -8.71
N ASP A 197 -54.48 7.57 -9.41
CA ASP A 197 -55.44 8.52 -8.86
C ASP A 197 -56.67 7.77 -8.37
N PHE A 198 -56.66 7.43 -7.08
CA PHE A 198 -57.74 6.69 -6.45
C PHE A 198 -59.05 7.48 -6.37
N ASP A 199 -58.99 8.82 -6.28
CA ASP A 199 -60.18 9.66 -6.19
C ASP A 199 -60.95 9.68 -7.51
N THR A 200 -60.23 9.80 -8.63
CA THR A 200 -60.84 9.73 -9.96
C THR A 200 -61.43 8.34 -10.21
N LEU A 201 -60.68 7.28 -9.90
CA LEU A 201 -61.16 5.90 -10.06
C LEU A 201 -62.42 5.63 -9.23
N TYR A 202 -62.45 6.10 -7.98
CA TYR A 202 -63.60 5.97 -7.09
C TYR A 202 -64.85 6.68 -7.65
N LYS A 203 -64.68 7.91 -8.16
CA LYS A 203 -65.78 8.67 -8.77
C LYS A 203 -66.34 7.96 -10.00
N GLU A 204 -65.48 7.49 -10.89
CA GLU A 204 -65.88 6.79 -12.11
C GLU A 204 -66.63 5.48 -11.82
N VAL A 205 -66.15 4.69 -10.86
CA VAL A 205 -66.83 3.45 -10.44
C VAL A 205 -68.22 3.77 -9.88
N ASN A 206 -68.34 4.78 -9.02
CA ASN A 206 -69.64 5.16 -8.47
C ASN A 206 -70.61 5.68 -9.53
N LEU A 207 -70.12 6.40 -10.53
CA LEU A 207 -70.95 6.85 -11.66
C LEU A 207 -71.54 5.66 -12.43
N ILE A 208 -70.74 4.62 -12.68
CA ILE A 208 -71.21 3.39 -13.33
C ILE A 208 -72.24 2.68 -12.44
N LEU A 209 -71.97 2.54 -11.13
CA LEU A 209 -72.88 1.87 -10.19
C LEU A 209 -74.22 2.61 -10.02
N ALA A 210 -74.22 3.94 -10.11
CA ALA A 210 -75.43 4.76 -9.99
C ALA A 210 -76.26 4.82 -11.27
N LYS A 211 -75.69 4.43 -12.43
CA LYS A 211 -76.36 4.50 -13.73
C LYS A 211 -77.48 3.46 -13.81
N LYS A 212 -78.72 3.93 -13.91
CA LYS A 212 -79.90 3.09 -14.16
C LYS A 212 -80.16 3.04 -15.67
N ILE A 213 -80.20 1.85 -16.25
CA ILE A 213 -80.63 1.66 -17.63
C ILE A 213 -82.12 1.34 -17.63
N THR A 214 -82.90 2.12 -18.37
CA THR A 214 -84.27 1.79 -18.72
C THR A 214 -84.31 1.24 -20.15
N PRO A 215 -84.88 0.06 -20.40
CA PRO A 215 -85.05 -0.44 -21.77
C PRO A 215 -86.01 0.48 -22.55
N SER A 216 -85.76 0.63 -23.85
CA SER A 216 -86.54 1.48 -24.76
C SER A 216 -87.92 0.88 -25.07
N VAL A 217 -88.06 -0.44 -24.97
CA VAL A 217 -89.29 -1.21 -25.19
C VAL A 217 -89.61 -2.01 -23.93
N ILE A 218 -90.88 -2.15 -23.57
CA ILE A 218 -91.31 -2.92 -22.39
C ILE A 218 -91.88 -4.26 -22.83
N ILE A 219 -91.29 -5.36 -22.32
CA ILE A 219 -91.82 -6.72 -22.44
C ILE A 219 -92.47 -7.08 -21.11
N LYS A 220 -93.81 -7.18 -21.07
CA LYS A 220 -94.58 -7.42 -19.85
C LYS A 220 -94.10 -8.65 -19.07
N GLU A 221 -93.73 -9.73 -19.78
CA GLU A 221 -93.30 -10.98 -19.10
C GLU A 221 -91.89 -10.88 -18.48
N LEU A 222 -91.06 -9.94 -18.94
CA LEU A 222 -89.70 -9.71 -18.45
C LEU A 222 -89.62 -8.50 -17.50
N GLN A 223 -90.73 -7.77 -17.32
CA GLN A 223 -90.79 -6.62 -16.46
C GLN A 223 -90.61 -7.04 -14.99
N GLU A 224 -89.81 -6.27 -14.24
CA GLU A 224 -89.64 -6.42 -12.78
C GLU A 224 -89.06 -7.76 -12.29
N ASN A 225 -88.55 -8.62 -13.18
CA ASN A 225 -87.91 -9.87 -12.80
C ASN A 225 -86.56 -10.05 -13.51
N ILE A 226 -85.48 -9.90 -12.73
CA ILE A 226 -84.09 -9.96 -13.19
C ILE A 226 -83.74 -11.36 -13.73
N ASP A 227 -84.22 -12.43 -13.09
CA ASP A 227 -83.92 -13.80 -13.52
C ASP A 227 -84.53 -14.11 -14.89
N LYS A 228 -85.76 -13.66 -15.13
CA LYS A 228 -86.41 -13.77 -16.44
C LYS A 228 -85.68 -12.98 -17.51
N GLN A 229 -85.19 -11.78 -17.19
CA GLN A 229 -84.38 -10.97 -18.11
C GLN A 229 -83.06 -11.66 -18.45
N ASN A 230 -82.37 -12.21 -17.45
CA ASN A 230 -81.12 -12.96 -17.64
C ASN A 230 -81.34 -14.22 -18.47
N PHE A 231 -82.40 -14.98 -18.18
CA PHE A 231 -82.80 -16.13 -18.97
C PHE A 231 -83.08 -15.75 -20.43
N ALA A 232 -83.86 -14.69 -20.67
CA ALA A 232 -84.13 -14.20 -22.02
C ALA A 232 -82.87 -13.70 -22.73
N LYS A 233 -81.95 -13.02 -22.01
CA LYS A 233 -80.66 -12.53 -22.54
C LYS A 233 -79.75 -13.69 -22.94
N GLN A 234 -79.65 -14.73 -22.10
CA GLN A 234 -78.86 -15.92 -22.41
C GLN A 234 -79.50 -16.77 -23.50
N GLY A 235 -80.81 -17.02 -23.41
CA GLY A 235 -81.57 -17.72 -24.44
C GLY A 235 -81.37 -17.04 -25.80
N ARG A 236 -81.52 -15.71 -25.87
CA ARG A 236 -81.25 -14.94 -27.09
C ARG A 236 -79.83 -15.11 -27.63
N LYS A 237 -78.80 -15.25 -26.79
CA LYS A 237 -77.42 -15.46 -27.24
C LYS A 237 -77.16 -16.85 -27.82
N LEU A 238 -77.92 -17.85 -27.38
CA LEU A 238 -77.71 -19.26 -27.74
C LEU A 238 -78.45 -19.68 -29.02
N HIS A 239 -79.49 -18.94 -29.40
CA HIS A 239 -80.27 -19.18 -30.62
C HIS A 239 -79.64 -18.45 -31.82
N LYS A 240 -79.96 -18.88 -33.04
CA LYS A 240 -79.43 -18.38 -34.33
C LYS A 240 -80.25 -17.24 -34.94
N HIS A 241 -81.46 -17.00 -34.44
CA HIS A 241 -82.38 -15.94 -34.89
C HIS A 241 -82.92 -16.19 -36.30
N GLU A 242 -83.18 -17.46 -36.61
CA GLU A 242 -83.67 -17.92 -37.92
C GLU A 242 -85.18 -18.24 -37.88
N LEU A 243 -85.83 -18.20 -39.05
CA LEU A 243 -87.25 -18.55 -39.18
C LEU A 243 -87.41 -20.07 -39.08
N GLY A 244 -88.37 -20.58 -38.28
CA GLY A 244 -88.48 -22.01 -37.99
C GLY A 244 -87.66 -22.48 -36.79
N GLU A 245 -86.94 -21.60 -36.09
CA GLU A 245 -86.11 -22.00 -34.94
C GLU A 245 -86.97 -22.41 -33.73
N ILE A 246 -86.73 -23.64 -33.23
CA ILE A 246 -87.47 -24.22 -32.10
C ILE A 246 -86.77 -23.90 -30.79
N CYS A 247 -87.52 -23.36 -29.82
CA CYS A 247 -87.01 -23.04 -28.50
C CYS A 247 -86.60 -24.31 -27.74
N ALA A 248 -85.34 -24.38 -27.32
CA ALA A 248 -84.82 -25.51 -26.54
C ALA A 248 -85.48 -25.68 -25.15
N PHE A 249 -86.16 -24.66 -24.63
CA PHE A 249 -86.83 -24.71 -23.32
C PHE A 249 -88.27 -25.22 -23.41
N CYS A 250 -89.08 -24.66 -24.32
CA CYS A 250 -90.52 -24.97 -24.39
C CYS A 250 -90.94 -25.76 -25.63
N GLY A 251 -90.04 -26.01 -26.59
CA GLY A 251 -90.32 -26.80 -27.80
C GLY A 251 -91.17 -26.11 -28.85
N ASN A 252 -91.51 -24.82 -28.68
CA ASN A 252 -92.28 -24.04 -29.66
C ASN A 252 -91.38 -23.26 -30.62
N GLU A 253 -91.88 -22.99 -31.83
CA GLU A 253 -91.20 -22.12 -32.81
C GLU A 253 -91.14 -20.65 -32.33
N ILE A 254 -89.98 -20.01 -32.48
CA ILE A 254 -89.77 -18.60 -32.12
C ILE A 254 -89.97 -17.72 -33.36
N SER A 255 -91.03 -16.91 -33.36
CA SER A 255 -91.32 -15.97 -34.45
C SER A 255 -90.29 -14.85 -34.61
N LEU A 256 -90.10 -14.36 -35.84
CA LEU A 256 -89.24 -13.19 -36.14
C LEU A 256 -89.69 -11.91 -35.42
N SER A 257 -91.00 -11.73 -35.19
CA SER A 257 -91.52 -10.59 -34.44
C SER A 257 -91.06 -10.63 -32.98
N ARG A 258 -90.96 -11.83 -32.37
CA ARG A 258 -90.40 -11.99 -31.02
C ARG A 258 -88.91 -11.67 -30.98
N TRP A 259 -88.14 -12.06 -31.99
CA TRP A 259 -86.73 -11.69 -32.10
C TRP A 259 -86.53 -10.18 -32.15
N LYS A 260 -87.24 -9.49 -33.04
CA LYS A 260 -87.19 -8.02 -33.15
C LYS A 260 -87.56 -7.31 -31.84
N LEU A 261 -88.52 -7.87 -31.11
CA LEU A 261 -88.98 -7.32 -29.84
C LEU A 261 -87.95 -7.52 -28.72
N LEU A 262 -87.27 -8.68 -28.68
CA LEU A 262 -86.14 -8.94 -27.78
C LEU A 262 -84.91 -8.10 -28.15
N ASP A 263 -84.65 -7.87 -29.43
CA ASP A 263 -83.53 -7.05 -29.90
C ASP A 263 -83.68 -5.59 -29.44
N ASN A 264 -84.88 -5.02 -29.56
CA ASN A 264 -85.17 -3.68 -29.08
C ASN A 264 -85.15 -3.61 -27.54
N PHE A 265 -85.54 -4.69 -26.84
CA PHE A 265 -85.48 -4.74 -25.37
C PHE A 265 -84.04 -4.77 -24.86
N PHE A 266 -83.16 -5.52 -25.54
CA PHE A 266 -81.72 -5.61 -25.25
C PHE A 266 -80.90 -4.68 -26.16
N ASP A 267 -81.39 -3.45 -26.31
CA ASP A 267 -80.82 -2.39 -27.14
C ASP A 267 -79.32 -2.14 -26.88
N GLU A 268 -78.67 -1.45 -27.84
CA GLU A 268 -77.25 -1.08 -27.77
C GLU A 268 -76.84 -0.39 -26.45
N THR A 269 -77.75 0.30 -25.78
CA THR A 269 -77.52 0.98 -24.50
C THR A 269 -77.14 0.00 -23.39
N SER A 270 -77.80 -1.17 -23.35
CA SER A 270 -77.50 -2.24 -22.40
C SER A 270 -76.13 -2.87 -22.67
N LYS A 271 -75.80 -3.11 -23.94
CA LYS A 271 -74.51 -3.66 -24.37
C LYS A 271 -73.35 -2.71 -24.11
N LYS A 272 -73.54 -1.40 -24.35
CA LYS A 272 -72.54 -0.36 -24.06
C LYS A 272 -72.25 -0.29 -22.58
N PHE A 273 -73.26 -0.42 -21.73
CA PHE A 273 -73.06 -0.43 -20.29
C PHE A 273 -72.40 -1.71 -19.77
N ASP A 274 -72.78 -2.88 -20.28
CA ASP A 274 -72.06 -4.14 -19.99
C ASP A 274 -70.56 -3.98 -20.32
N PHE A 275 -70.25 -3.39 -21.48
CA PHE A 275 -68.88 -3.10 -21.89
C PHE A 275 -68.17 -2.08 -20.97
N GLU A 276 -68.85 -1.01 -20.57
CA GLU A 276 -68.32 -0.03 -19.61
C GLU A 276 -67.93 -0.69 -18.27
N ILE A 277 -68.76 -1.60 -17.77
CA ILE A 277 -68.49 -2.37 -16.54
C ILE A 277 -67.26 -3.27 -16.72
N ASP A 278 -67.23 -4.08 -17.77
CA ASP A 278 -66.13 -5.02 -18.02
C ASP A 278 -64.81 -4.28 -18.24
N ALA A 279 -64.83 -3.15 -18.95
CA ALA A 279 -63.66 -2.30 -19.15
C ALA A 279 -63.13 -1.76 -17.82
N LYS A 280 -64.00 -1.23 -16.95
CA LYS A 280 -63.61 -0.70 -15.64
C LYS A 280 -63.08 -1.79 -14.70
N ILE A 281 -63.67 -2.99 -14.73
CA ILE A 281 -63.17 -4.15 -13.98
C ILE A 281 -61.75 -4.52 -14.41
N ASN A 282 -61.49 -4.55 -15.73
CA ASN A 282 -60.17 -4.88 -16.26
C ASN A 282 -59.12 -3.83 -15.90
N GLU A 283 -59.49 -2.55 -15.96
CA GLU A 283 -58.62 -1.44 -15.52
C GLU A 283 -58.21 -1.61 -14.05
N VAL A 284 -59.16 -1.85 -13.15
CA VAL A 284 -58.89 -2.06 -11.71
C VAL A 284 -57.99 -3.28 -11.49
N LYS A 285 -58.20 -4.37 -12.22
CA LYS A 285 -57.34 -5.57 -12.14
C LYS A 285 -55.89 -5.28 -12.56
N ILE A 286 -55.70 -4.55 -13.66
CA ILE A 286 -54.36 -4.15 -14.13
C ILE A 286 -53.65 -3.30 -13.08
N LEU A 287 -54.35 -2.31 -12.51
CA LEU A 287 -53.80 -1.47 -11.44
C LEU A 287 -53.40 -2.29 -10.22
N LYS A 288 -54.24 -3.23 -9.78
CA LYS A 288 -53.95 -4.12 -8.65
C LYS A 288 -52.69 -4.96 -8.89
N ASN A 289 -52.54 -5.54 -10.09
CA ASN A 289 -51.36 -6.33 -10.43
C ASN A 289 -50.09 -5.46 -10.41
N ARG A 290 -50.14 -4.25 -10.98
CA ARG A 290 -49.02 -3.30 -10.96
C ARG A 290 -48.58 -2.91 -9.55
N ILE A 291 -49.50 -2.84 -8.59
CA ILE A 291 -49.16 -2.59 -7.18
C ILE A 291 -48.48 -3.82 -6.56
N ASN A 292 -49.01 -5.02 -6.82
CA ASN A 292 -48.46 -6.27 -6.28
C ASN A 292 -47.05 -6.59 -6.82
N ASP A 293 -46.75 -6.16 -8.04
CA ASP A 293 -45.43 -6.37 -8.68
C ASP A 293 -44.33 -5.46 -8.11
N ILE A 294 -44.66 -4.53 -7.21
CA ILE A 294 -43.68 -3.67 -6.54
C ILE A 294 -42.87 -4.53 -5.57
N LYS A 295 -41.61 -4.81 -5.93
CA LYS A 295 -40.66 -5.50 -5.05
C LYS A 295 -40.20 -4.56 -3.94
N LEU A 296 -40.45 -4.95 -2.69
CA LEU A 296 -39.91 -4.28 -1.52
C LEU A 296 -38.40 -4.54 -1.45
N ILE A 297 -37.64 -3.49 -1.16
CA ILE A 297 -36.19 -3.61 -0.94
C ILE A 297 -35.99 -4.21 0.45
N ASP A 298 -35.19 -5.27 0.53
CA ASP A 298 -34.81 -5.89 1.80
C ASP A 298 -33.88 -4.95 2.57
N THR A 299 -34.40 -4.39 3.66
CA THR A 299 -33.67 -3.46 4.52
C THR A 299 -32.65 -4.15 5.43
N SER A 300 -32.57 -5.48 5.45
CA SER A 300 -31.55 -6.21 6.21
C SER A 300 -30.16 -6.22 5.55
N LEU A 301 -30.07 -5.71 4.31
CA LEU A 301 -28.84 -5.59 3.52
C LEU A 301 -28.16 -4.22 3.65
N TYR A 302 -28.67 -3.32 4.51
CA TYR A 302 -28.10 -2.01 4.83
C TYR A 302 -27.58 -1.95 6.26
#